data_AF-A0A2V7Y1T0-F1
#
_entry.id   AF-A0A2V7Y1T0-F1
#
_cell.length_a   1.000
_cell.length_b   1.000
_cell.length_c   1.000
_cell.angle_alpha   90.00
_cell.angle_beta   90.00
_cell.angle_gamma   90.00
#
_symmetry.space_group_name_H-M   'P 1'
#
loop_
_entity.id
_entity.type
_entity.pdbx_description
1 polymer ?
#
loop_
_entity_poly.entity_id
_entity_poly.type
_entity_poly.pdbx_seq_one_letter_code
_entity_poly.pdbx_strand_id
1 'polypeptide(L)'
;MLDVKSARHPPVENPLSHVGRPRATKSRDGRGPGAMVSQGDLERELEALHRAGFGWALGCCHWDREEAADVLQAVYLKVLEGKARFDGRSTLKTWLFATIRRTAAERRRRRWVRALALGRWAGRRPSAAPSADPETLASEGESLHALRAALESLPSRQREVLHLVFHEDLTIDEASAVLGISAGSARTHYARGKERLRRTLRARVLP
;
A
#
# COMPACT_ATOMS: atom_id res chain seq x y z
N MET A 1 -3.40 56.46 -3.60
CA MET A 1 -2.98 55.72 -4.81
C MET A 1 -1.78 54.89 -4.39
N LEU A 2 -2.04 53.69 -3.83
CA LEU A 2 -1.01 52.85 -3.22
C LEU A 2 -0.62 51.75 -4.22
N ASP A 3 0.66 51.72 -4.54
CA ASP A 3 1.34 50.74 -5.38
C ASP A 3 1.26 49.33 -4.76
N VAL A 4 0.78 48.36 -5.54
CA VAL A 4 0.58 46.98 -5.12
C VAL A 4 1.31 46.05 -6.09
N LYS A 5 2.29 45.32 -5.53
CA LYS A 5 2.84 44.02 -5.93
C LYS A 5 3.89 43.97 -7.05
N SER A 6 5.15 44.19 -6.65
CA SER A 6 6.25 43.33 -7.08
C SER A 6 6.44 42.21 -6.04
N ALA A 7 5.92 41.01 -6.30
CA ALA A 7 6.23 39.82 -5.52
C ALA A 7 6.83 38.78 -6.47
N ARG A 8 8.16 38.71 -6.49
CA ARG A 8 8.91 37.64 -7.16
C ARG A 8 8.61 36.34 -6.40
N HIS A 9 8.00 35.38 -7.08
CA HIS A 9 7.95 34.01 -6.56
C HIS A 9 9.38 33.42 -6.55
N PRO A 10 9.83 32.81 -5.43
CA PRO A 10 11.08 32.05 -5.43
C PRO A 10 10.92 30.79 -6.29
N PRO A 11 12.02 30.25 -6.87
CA PRO A 11 11.94 29.08 -7.73
C PRO A 11 11.53 27.85 -6.92
N VAL A 12 10.59 27.08 -7.47
CA VAL A 12 10.16 25.78 -6.93
C VAL A 12 11.34 24.81 -7.06
N GLU A 13 12.00 24.50 -5.96
CA GLU A 13 13.05 23.48 -5.92
C GLU A 13 12.47 22.13 -6.37
N ASN A 14 13.16 21.50 -7.33
CA ASN A 14 12.80 20.22 -7.89
C ASN A 14 13.08 19.10 -6.87
N PRO A 15 12.07 18.42 -6.30
CA PRO A 15 12.28 17.40 -5.27
C PRO A 15 12.94 16.10 -5.79
N LEU A 16 13.36 16.05 -7.07
CA LEU A 16 13.99 14.90 -7.70
C LEU A 16 15.53 14.97 -7.79
N SER A 17 16.17 16.00 -7.24
CA SER A 17 17.64 16.17 -7.30
C SER A 17 18.43 15.31 -6.30
N HIS A 18 17.79 14.80 -5.24
CA HIS A 18 18.46 14.07 -4.16
C HIS A 18 18.13 12.58 -4.08
N VAL A 19 17.76 11.93 -5.20
CA VAL A 19 17.69 10.45 -5.23
C VAL A 19 19.11 9.89 -5.26
N GLY A 20 19.79 9.98 -4.12
CA GLY A 20 20.97 9.19 -3.81
C GLY A 20 20.60 7.71 -3.89
N ARG A 21 21.49 6.90 -4.45
CA ARG A 21 21.38 5.44 -4.41
C ARG A 21 21.09 5.00 -2.97
N PRO A 22 20.06 4.18 -2.71
CA PRO A 22 19.80 3.73 -1.35
C PRO A 22 20.99 2.91 -0.86
N ARG A 23 21.64 3.43 0.19
CA ARG A 23 22.69 2.76 0.93
C ARG A 23 22.04 1.58 1.64
N ALA A 24 22.54 0.37 1.41
CA ALA A 24 22.05 -0.83 2.04
C ALA A 24 22.13 -0.68 3.58
N THR A 25 21.00 -0.43 4.21
CA THR A 25 20.85 -0.60 5.66
C THR A 25 20.76 -2.08 5.91
N LYS A 26 21.90 -2.71 6.20
CA LYS A 26 21.91 -4.04 6.83
C LYS A 26 21.17 -3.90 8.15
N SER A 27 19.93 -4.38 8.21
CA SER A 27 19.23 -4.57 9.47
C SER A 27 20.12 -5.44 10.35
N ARG A 28 20.47 -4.92 11.51
CA ARG A 28 21.43 -5.50 12.43
C ARG A 28 20.71 -6.50 13.34
N ASP A 29 19.97 -7.43 12.76
CA ASP A 29 19.43 -8.58 13.47
C ASP A 29 20.25 -9.82 13.13
N GLY A 30 21.28 -10.05 13.93
CA GLY A 30 22.10 -11.25 13.90
C GLY A 30 21.37 -12.46 14.51
N ARG A 31 20.23 -12.84 13.96
CA ARG A 31 19.54 -14.09 14.33
C ARG A 31 19.47 -15.02 13.11
N GLY A 32 20.14 -16.17 13.23
CA GLY A 32 20.20 -17.18 12.18
C GLY A 32 18.84 -17.80 11.85
N PRO A 33 18.72 -18.49 10.70
CA PRO A 33 17.49 -19.13 10.26
C PRO A 33 17.16 -20.31 11.19
N GLY A 34 16.06 -20.21 11.95
CA GLY A 34 15.51 -21.34 12.72
C GLY A 34 15.17 -21.09 14.19
N ALA A 35 15.41 -19.90 14.74
CA ALA A 35 14.89 -19.58 16.07
C ALA A 35 13.36 -19.45 16.00
N MET A 36 12.65 -20.37 16.66
CA MET A 36 11.20 -20.30 16.85
C MET A 36 10.91 -18.98 17.58
N VAL A 37 10.40 -17.97 16.87
CA VAL A 37 9.95 -16.72 17.50
C VAL A 37 8.87 -17.10 18.51
N SER A 38 9.06 -16.75 19.78
CA SER A 38 8.05 -17.07 20.78
C SER A 38 6.75 -16.34 20.44
N GLN A 39 5.61 -16.91 20.80
CA GLN A 39 4.33 -16.30 20.49
C GLN A 39 4.22 -14.86 21.06
N GLY A 40 4.73 -14.65 22.28
CA GLY A 40 4.75 -13.32 22.89
C GLY A 40 5.69 -12.32 22.21
N ASP A 41 6.81 -12.77 21.60
CA ASP A 41 7.67 -11.89 20.80
C ASP A 41 6.97 -11.50 19.50
N LEU A 42 6.32 -12.47 18.84
CA LEU A 42 5.57 -12.24 17.61
C LEU A 42 4.42 -11.25 17.81
N GLU A 43 3.67 -11.38 18.91
CA GLU A 43 2.58 -10.45 19.25
C GLU A 43 3.09 -9.01 19.41
N ARG A 44 4.20 -8.81 20.12
CA ARG A 44 4.80 -7.47 20.29
C ARG A 44 5.29 -6.87 18.97
N GLU A 45 5.92 -7.69 18.13
CA GLU A 45 6.36 -7.23 16.81
C GLU A 45 5.18 -6.92 15.87
N LEU A 46 4.09 -7.69 15.94
CA LEU A 46 2.87 -7.39 15.20
C LEU A 46 2.21 -6.09 15.65
N GLU A 47 2.18 -5.82 16.96
CA GLU A 47 1.70 -4.55 17.51
C GLU A 47 2.56 -3.37 17.01
N ALA A 48 3.89 -3.52 17.03
CA ALA A 48 4.80 -2.51 16.49
C ALA A 48 4.58 -2.25 14.98
N LEU A 49 4.19 -3.29 14.23
CA LEU A 49 3.88 -3.20 12.80
C LEU A 49 2.44 -2.81 12.50
N HIS A 50 1.57 -2.65 13.51
CA HIS A 50 0.13 -2.47 13.32
C HIS A 50 -0.19 -1.30 12.39
N ARG A 51 0.42 -0.13 12.63
CA ARG A 51 0.16 1.08 11.83
C ARG A 51 0.52 0.89 10.36
N ALA A 52 1.68 0.29 10.09
CA ALA A 52 2.14 -0.01 8.73
C ALA A 52 1.27 -1.10 8.07
N GLY A 53 0.92 -2.14 8.83
CA GLY A 53 0.01 -3.20 8.39
C GLY A 53 -1.38 -2.67 8.02
N PHE A 54 -1.93 -1.75 8.83
CA PHE A 54 -3.20 -1.11 8.55
C PHE A 54 -3.13 -0.20 7.31
N GLY A 55 -2.06 0.59 7.16
CA GLY A 55 -1.81 1.38 5.95
C GLY A 55 -1.78 0.52 4.69
N TRP A 56 -1.06 -0.60 4.74
CA TRP A 56 -1.02 -1.56 3.63
C TRP A 56 -2.37 -2.23 3.36
N ALA A 57 -3.14 -2.56 4.42
CA ALA A 57 -4.48 -3.10 4.29
C ALA A 57 -5.43 -2.12 3.58
N LEU A 58 -5.37 -0.82 3.91
CA LEU A 58 -6.10 0.23 3.19
C LEU A 58 -5.73 0.25 1.70
N GLY A 59 -4.44 0.20 1.36
CA GLY A 59 -3.99 0.13 -0.03
C GLY A 59 -4.54 -1.09 -0.80
N CYS A 60 -4.63 -2.23 -0.12
CA CYS A 60 -5.24 -3.46 -0.65
C CYS A 60 -6.76 -3.32 -0.82
N CYS A 61 -7.45 -2.64 0.09
CA CYS A 61 -8.91 -2.54 0.17
C CYS A 61 -9.49 -1.29 -0.50
N HIS A 62 -8.75 -0.66 -1.43
CA HIS A 62 -9.20 0.58 -2.09
C HIS A 62 -9.58 1.68 -1.09
N TRP A 63 -8.85 1.73 0.03
CA TRP A 63 -9.04 2.69 1.11
C TRP A 63 -10.40 2.62 1.80
N ASP A 64 -11.11 1.49 1.68
CA ASP A 64 -12.23 1.16 2.56
C ASP A 64 -11.68 0.81 3.95
N ARG A 65 -12.01 1.66 4.94
CA ARG A 65 -11.49 1.55 6.30
C ARG A 65 -12.06 0.35 7.04
N GLU A 66 -13.34 0.05 6.83
CA GLU A 66 -13.99 -1.09 7.45
C GLU A 66 -13.42 -2.38 6.87
N GLU A 67 -13.32 -2.49 5.54
CA GLU A 67 -12.75 -3.68 4.89
C GLU A 67 -11.27 -3.89 5.30
N ALA A 68 -10.49 -2.81 5.44
CA ALA A 68 -9.10 -2.88 5.89
C ALA A 68 -8.97 -3.37 7.34
N ALA A 69 -9.80 -2.84 8.25
CA ALA A 69 -9.82 -3.26 9.67
C ALA A 69 -10.16 -4.74 9.80
N ASP A 70 -11.18 -5.17 9.07
CA ASP A 70 -11.62 -6.55 8.94
C ASP A 70 -10.52 -7.49 8.42
N VAL A 71 -9.79 -7.06 7.39
CA VAL A 71 -8.67 -7.80 6.82
C VAL A 71 -7.57 -7.97 7.87
N LEU A 72 -7.20 -6.89 8.55
CA LEU A 72 -6.12 -6.92 9.53
C LEU A 72 -6.48 -7.80 10.74
N GLN A 73 -7.71 -7.68 11.24
CA GLN A 73 -8.23 -8.55 12.29
C GLN A 73 -8.18 -10.02 11.88
N ALA A 74 -8.62 -10.36 10.66
CA ALA A 74 -8.55 -11.73 10.17
C ALA A 74 -7.11 -12.24 10.00
N VAL A 75 -6.15 -11.36 9.68
CA VAL A 75 -4.74 -11.72 9.66
C VAL A 75 -4.27 -12.08 11.07
N TYR A 76 -4.53 -11.24 12.07
CA TYR A 76 -4.14 -11.52 13.46
C TYR A 76 -4.77 -12.81 13.98
N LEU A 77 -6.06 -13.05 13.72
CA LEU A 77 -6.71 -14.32 14.07
C LEU A 77 -6.03 -15.51 13.40
N LYS A 78 -5.72 -15.43 12.10
CA LYS A 78 -4.98 -16.51 11.41
C LYS A 78 -3.61 -16.78 12.04
N VAL A 79 -2.93 -15.74 12.55
CA VAL A 79 -1.63 -15.89 13.22
C VAL A 79 -1.81 -16.55 14.58
N LEU A 80 -2.71 -16.04 15.43
CA LEU A 80 -2.98 -16.56 16.77
C LEU A 80 -3.50 -18.02 16.74
N GLU A 81 -4.31 -18.36 15.73
CA GLU A 81 -4.81 -19.73 15.51
C GLU A 81 -3.75 -20.65 14.85
N GLY A 82 -2.55 -20.15 14.55
CA GLY A 82 -1.47 -20.91 13.93
C GLY A 82 -1.72 -21.30 12.46
N LYS A 83 -2.73 -20.72 11.80
CA LYS A 83 -3.08 -20.91 10.38
C LYS A 83 -2.16 -20.11 9.45
N ALA A 84 -1.54 -19.04 9.94
CA ALA A 84 -0.48 -18.29 9.25
C ALA A 84 0.76 -18.25 10.16
N ARG A 85 1.82 -18.94 9.74
CA ARG A 85 3.07 -19.06 10.51
C ARG A 85 4.19 -18.27 9.86
N PHE A 86 4.98 -17.59 10.67
CA PHE A 86 6.22 -16.96 10.26
C PHE A 86 7.36 -17.97 10.40
N ASP A 87 8.07 -18.23 9.30
CA ASP A 87 9.11 -19.26 9.20
C ASP A 87 10.52 -18.68 8.98
N GLY A 88 10.68 -17.36 9.11
CA GLY A 88 11.98 -16.69 9.01
C GLY A 88 12.57 -16.62 7.59
N ARG A 89 11.80 -16.93 6.54
CA ARG A 89 12.27 -16.83 5.14
C ARG A 89 12.33 -15.41 4.58
N SER A 90 11.79 -14.44 5.31
CA SER A 90 11.84 -13.01 5.01
C SER A 90 11.85 -12.23 6.32
N THR A 91 11.91 -10.89 6.25
CA THR A 91 11.57 -10.07 7.40
C THR A 91 10.11 -10.31 7.82
N LEU A 92 9.79 -10.05 9.09
CA LEU A 92 8.41 -10.16 9.57
C LEU A 92 7.49 -9.19 8.81
N LYS A 93 7.95 -7.95 8.53
CA LYS A 93 7.21 -6.95 7.76
C LYS A 93 6.81 -7.47 6.38
N THR A 94 7.76 -8.02 5.62
CA THR A 94 7.49 -8.61 4.29
C THR A 94 6.48 -9.76 4.38
N TRP A 95 6.64 -10.66 5.35
CA TRP A 95 5.73 -11.79 5.53
C TRP A 95 4.31 -11.34 5.91
N LEU A 96 4.20 -10.38 6.83
CA LEU A 96 2.93 -9.82 7.29
C LEU A 96 2.19 -9.17 6.12
N PHE A 97 2.89 -8.36 5.32
CA PHE A 97 2.32 -7.68 4.18
C PHE A 97 1.84 -8.64 3.09
N ALA A 98 2.58 -9.73 2.84
CA ALA A 98 2.14 -10.80 1.95
C ALA A 98 0.85 -11.46 2.48
N THR A 99 0.76 -11.66 3.79
CA THR A 99 -0.39 -12.28 4.46
C THR A 99 -1.63 -11.39 4.44
N ILE A 100 -1.46 -10.08 4.64
CA ILE A 100 -2.52 -9.05 4.48
C ILE A 100 -3.05 -9.08 3.05
N ARG A 101 -2.17 -8.95 2.05
CA ARG A 101 -2.59 -8.92 0.63
C ARG A 101 -3.33 -10.18 0.21
N ARG A 102 -2.83 -11.36 0.63
CA ARG A 102 -3.50 -12.64 0.36
C ARG A 102 -4.89 -12.70 1.00
N THR A 103 -5.02 -12.25 2.24
CA THR A 103 -6.30 -12.23 2.97
C THR A 103 -7.31 -11.26 2.35
N ALA A 104 -6.87 -10.07 1.91
CA ALA A 104 -7.70 -9.13 1.17
C ALA A 104 -8.17 -9.71 -0.18
N ALA A 105 -7.27 -10.33 -0.94
CA ALA A 105 -7.62 -10.97 -2.21
C ALA A 105 -8.60 -12.15 -2.03
N GLU A 106 -8.40 -12.95 -0.99
CA GLU A 106 -9.29 -14.05 -0.61
C GLU A 106 -10.70 -13.56 -0.27
N ARG A 107 -10.82 -12.56 0.61
CA ARG A 107 -12.11 -11.95 1.00
C ARG A 107 -12.84 -11.39 -0.21
N ARG A 108 -12.14 -10.64 -1.07
CA ARG A 108 -12.69 -10.11 -2.32
C ARG A 108 -13.21 -11.22 -3.22
N ARG A 109 -12.43 -12.29 -3.44
CA ARG A 109 -12.85 -13.46 -4.24
C ARG A 109 -14.10 -14.10 -3.65
N ARG A 110 -14.14 -14.31 -2.33
CA ARG A 110 -15.32 -14.87 -1.63
C ARG A 110 -16.56 -13.99 -1.81
N ARG A 111 -16.41 -12.65 -1.76
CA ARG A 111 -17.51 -11.70 -2.01
C ARG A 111 -18.01 -11.78 -3.45
N TRP A 112 -17.10 -11.83 -4.42
CA TRP A 112 -17.45 -12.00 -5.84
C TRP A 112 -18.22 -13.28 -6.10
N VAL A 113 -17.75 -14.43 -5.57
CA VAL A 113 -18.44 -15.72 -5.72
C VAL A 113 -19.82 -15.70 -5.05
N ARG A 114 -19.95 -15.14 -3.84
CA ARG A 114 -21.25 -14.98 -3.17
C ARG A 114 -22.21 -14.11 -3.98
N ALA A 115 -21.74 -13.01 -4.56
CA ALA A 115 -22.56 -12.15 -5.40
C ALA A 115 -23.07 -12.87 -6.66
N LEU A 116 -22.21 -13.67 -7.30
CA LEU A 116 -22.58 -14.52 -8.44
C LEU A 116 -23.65 -15.55 -8.05
N ALA A 117 -23.45 -16.26 -6.94
CA ALA A 117 -24.37 -17.28 -6.46
C ALA A 117 -25.77 -16.73 -6.12
N LEU A 118 -25.85 -15.48 -5.64
CA LEU A 118 -27.11 -14.84 -5.28
C LEU A 118 -27.82 -14.17 -6.47
N GLY A 119 -27.37 -14.37 -7.71
CA GLY A 119 -27.97 -13.73 -8.89
C GLY A 119 -27.91 -12.19 -8.89
N ARG A 120 -27.14 -11.59 -7.97
CA ARG A 120 -27.08 -10.12 -7.78
C ARG A 120 -26.25 -9.39 -8.86
N TRP A 121 -25.92 -10.08 -9.95
CA TRP A 121 -25.13 -9.56 -11.07
C TRP A 121 -25.96 -8.93 -12.19
N ALA A 122 -27.28 -8.83 -12.04
CA ALA A 122 -28.08 -7.96 -12.88
C ALA A 122 -27.75 -6.48 -12.56
N GLY A 123 -26.76 -5.91 -13.26
CA GLY A 123 -26.60 -4.46 -13.43
C GLY A 123 -25.64 -3.71 -12.50
N ARG A 124 -25.05 -4.33 -11.47
CA ARG A 124 -24.00 -3.66 -10.69
C ARG A 124 -22.64 -3.87 -11.35
N ARG A 125 -22.13 -2.85 -12.07
CA ARG A 125 -20.67 -2.66 -12.18
C ARG A 125 -20.11 -2.84 -10.76
N PRO A 126 -18.96 -3.52 -10.55
CA PRO A 126 -18.29 -3.47 -9.27
C PRO A 126 -18.25 -2.01 -8.87
N SER A 127 -18.98 -1.69 -7.80
CA SER A 127 -19.17 -0.33 -7.35
C SER A 127 -17.80 0.32 -7.38
N ALA A 128 -17.71 1.51 -7.99
CA ALA A 128 -16.62 2.40 -7.68
C ALA A 128 -16.40 2.32 -6.16
N ALA A 129 -15.13 2.24 -5.76
CA ALA A 129 -14.73 2.18 -4.36
C ALA A 129 -15.66 3.05 -3.52
N PRO A 130 -16.08 2.62 -2.31
CA PRO A 130 -16.81 3.52 -1.43
C PRO A 130 -16.06 4.84 -1.46
N SER A 131 -16.69 5.86 -2.02
CA SER A 131 -16.11 7.19 -2.07
C SER A 131 -15.72 7.47 -0.64
N ALA A 132 -14.46 7.82 -0.42
CA ALA A 132 -14.00 8.26 0.88
C ALA A 132 -15.08 9.16 1.49
N ASP A 133 -15.42 8.91 2.75
CA ASP A 133 -16.49 9.60 3.46
C ASP A 133 -16.37 11.12 3.17
N PRO A 134 -17.45 11.82 2.76
CA PRO A 134 -17.36 13.23 2.38
C PRO A 134 -16.67 14.10 3.44
N GLU A 135 -16.79 13.75 4.72
CA GLU A 135 -16.05 14.39 5.82
C GLU A 135 -14.53 14.14 5.76
N THR A 136 -14.11 12.93 5.37
CA THR A 136 -12.68 12.61 5.18
C THR A 136 -12.12 13.37 3.98
N LEU A 137 -12.90 13.49 2.90
CA LEU A 137 -12.54 14.26 1.71
C LEU A 137 -12.49 15.77 1.98
N ALA A 138 -13.35 16.30 2.86
CA ALA A 138 -13.38 17.71 3.24
C ALA A 138 -12.21 18.12 4.14
N SER A 139 -11.58 17.17 4.85
CA SER A 139 -10.41 17.39 5.70
C SER A 139 -9.08 17.19 4.97
N GLU A 140 -9.06 16.42 3.87
CA GLU A 140 -7.89 16.22 3.02
C GLU A 140 -7.65 17.46 2.13
N GLY A 141 -6.49 18.12 2.28
CA GLY A 141 -6.12 19.22 1.38
C GLY A 141 -6.10 18.77 -0.10
N GLU A 142 -6.41 19.68 -1.02
CA GLU A 142 -6.59 19.40 -2.47
C GLU A 142 -5.46 18.56 -3.09
N SER A 143 -4.22 18.77 -2.64
CA SER A 143 -3.03 18.04 -3.09
C SER A 143 -3.05 16.54 -2.69
N LEU A 144 -3.51 16.22 -1.48
CA LEU A 144 -3.59 14.86 -0.98
C LEU A 144 -4.71 14.08 -1.70
N HIS A 145 -5.85 14.75 -1.90
CA HIS A 145 -6.95 14.21 -2.68
C HIS A 145 -6.52 13.89 -4.12
N ALA A 146 -5.84 14.84 -4.78
CA ALA A 146 -5.33 14.65 -6.14
C ALA A 146 -4.32 13.49 -6.24
N LEU A 147 -3.46 13.32 -5.23
CA LEU A 147 -2.52 12.20 -5.15
C LEU A 147 -3.24 10.86 -5.00
N ARG A 148 -4.21 10.77 -4.07
CA ARG A 148 -4.99 9.55 -3.84
C ARG A 148 -5.75 9.12 -5.09
N ALA A 149 -6.44 10.06 -5.73
CA ALA A 149 -7.15 9.80 -6.99
C ALA A 149 -6.17 9.39 -8.12
N ALA A 150 -4.96 9.97 -8.16
CA ALA A 150 -3.96 9.58 -9.15
C ALA A 150 -3.45 8.15 -8.92
N LEU A 151 -3.20 7.77 -7.65
CA LEU A 151 -2.83 6.40 -7.27
C LEU A 151 -3.94 5.39 -7.59
N GLU A 152 -5.20 5.74 -7.31
CA GLU A 152 -6.36 4.87 -7.61
C GLU A 152 -6.59 4.66 -9.11
N SER A 153 -6.13 5.57 -9.97
CA SER A 153 -6.17 5.42 -11.43
C SER A 153 -5.16 4.41 -12.00
N LEU A 154 -4.20 3.95 -11.17
CA LEU A 154 -3.19 2.99 -11.58
C LEU A 154 -3.73 1.55 -11.53
N PRO A 155 -3.29 0.66 -12.45
CA PRO A 155 -3.50 -0.77 -12.31
C PRO A 155 -3.02 -1.28 -10.94
N SER A 156 -3.75 -2.23 -10.34
CA SER A 156 -3.52 -2.70 -8.96
C SER A 156 -2.07 -3.02 -8.66
N ARG A 157 -1.40 -3.83 -9.50
CA ARG A 157 0.01 -4.20 -9.30
C ARG A 157 0.98 -3.01 -9.34
N GLN A 158 0.69 -1.98 -10.15
CA GLN A 158 1.51 -0.77 -10.20
C GLN A 158 1.31 0.07 -8.94
N ARG A 159 0.06 0.23 -8.49
CA ARG A 159 -0.25 0.93 -7.23
C ARG A 159 0.37 0.22 -6.03
N GLU A 160 0.21 -1.10 -5.96
CA GLU A 160 0.71 -1.96 -4.89
C GLU A 160 2.24 -1.89 -4.77
N VAL A 161 2.98 -2.02 -5.88
CA VAL A 161 4.45 -1.95 -5.83
C VAL A 161 4.95 -0.54 -5.46
N LEU A 162 4.25 0.52 -5.90
CA LEU A 162 4.60 1.88 -5.51
C LEU A 162 4.37 2.10 -4.02
N HIS A 163 3.25 1.64 -3.45
CA HIS A 163 2.99 1.73 -2.01
C HIS A 163 4.11 1.04 -1.23
N LEU A 164 4.40 -0.22 -1.55
CA LEU A 164 5.41 -1.00 -0.82
C LEU A 164 6.80 -0.35 -0.87
N VAL A 165 7.19 0.22 -2.00
CA VAL A 165 8.53 0.81 -2.15
C VAL A 165 8.61 2.24 -1.61
N PHE A 166 7.62 3.10 -1.90
CA PHE A 166 7.67 4.52 -1.53
C PHE A 166 7.14 4.83 -0.14
N HIS A 167 6.10 4.12 0.32
CA HIS A 167 5.49 4.41 1.62
C HIS A 167 6.05 3.51 2.73
N GLU A 168 6.46 2.30 2.36
CA GLU A 168 6.86 1.29 3.33
C GLU A 168 8.36 0.98 3.30
N ASP A 169 9.11 1.65 2.42
CA ASP A 169 10.57 1.54 2.24
C ASP A 169 11.06 0.10 1.93
N LEU A 170 10.21 -0.75 1.35
CA LEU A 170 10.64 -2.07 0.91
C LEU A 170 11.49 -1.95 -0.36
N THR A 171 12.49 -2.81 -0.47
CA THR A 171 13.20 -3.02 -1.73
C THR A 171 12.25 -3.61 -2.79
N ILE A 172 12.62 -3.48 -4.07
CA ILE A 172 11.85 -4.09 -5.17
C ILE A 172 11.78 -5.62 -5.01
N ASP A 173 12.82 -6.24 -4.47
CA ASP A 173 12.87 -7.69 -4.27
C ASP A 173 11.92 -8.11 -3.13
N GLU A 174 11.91 -7.40 -1.99
CA GLU A 174 10.92 -7.62 -0.91
C GLU A 174 9.49 -7.35 -1.38
N ALA A 175 9.27 -6.27 -2.14
CA ALA A 175 7.97 -5.98 -2.72
C ALA A 175 7.53 -7.12 -3.67
N SER A 176 8.45 -7.67 -4.48
CA SER A 176 8.14 -8.80 -5.35
C SER A 176 7.69 -10.04 -4.56
N ALA A 177 8.30 -10.29 -3.39
CA ALA A 177 7.90 -11.36 -2.48
C ALA A 177 6.51 -11.13 -1.88
N VAL A 178 6.19 -9.90 -1.44
CA VAL A 178 4.83 -9.52 -1.00
C VAL A 178 3.80 -9.74 -2.11
N LEU A 179 4.17 -9.37 -3.34
CA LEU A 179 3.29 -9.42 -4.50
C LEU A 179 3.17 -10.82 -5.12
N GLY A 180 4.05 -11.75 -4.78
CA GLY A 180 4.09 -13.09 -5.38
C GLY A 180 4.37 -13.04 -6.88
N ILE A 181 5.27 -12.16 -7.32
CA ILE A 181 5.69 -12.00 -8.71
C ILE A 181 7.23 -12.02 -8.80
N SER A 182 7.77 -12.17 -10.01
CA SER A 182 9.22 -12.07 -10.20
C SER A 182 9.74 -10.65 -9.94
N ALA A 183 10.99 -10.53 -9.47
CA ALA A 183 11.65 -9.24 -9.29
C ALA A 183 11.69 -8.40 -10.59
N GLY A 184 11.88 -9.04 -11.75
CA GLY A 184 11.82 -8.37 -13.06
C GLY A 184 10.44 -7.79 -13.38
N SER A 185 9.37 -8.52 -13.03
CA SER A 185 7.99 -8.04 -13.15
C SER A 185 7.73 -6.87 -12.20
N ALA A 186 8.20 -6.96 -10.95
CA ALA A 186 8.09 -5.88 -9.97
C ALA A 186 8.79 -4.60 -10.44
N ARG A 187 10.03 -4.68 -10.98
CA ARG A 187 10.73 -3.53 -11.57
C ARG A 187 9.93 -2.89 -12.71
N THR A 188 9.35 -3.72 -13.59
CA THR A 188 8.54 -3.24 -14.70
C THR A 188 7.29 -2.51 -14.21
N HIS A 189 6.57 -3.09 -13.25
CA HIS A 189 5.39 -2.47 -12.65
C HIS A 189 5.75 -1.16 -11.92
N TYR A 190 6.87 -1.14 -11.21
CA TYR A 190 7.34 0.05 -10.50
C TYR A 190 7.69 1.19 -11.47
N ALA A 191 8.48 0.91 -12.50
CA ALA A 191 8.85 1.91 -13.51
C ALA A 191 7.62 2.47 -14.23
N ARG A 192 6.72 1.59 -14.71
CA ARG A 192 5.48 2.01 -15.39
C ARG A 192 4.53 2.78 -14.47
N GLY A 193 4.42 2.34 -13.21
CA GLY A 193 3.60 3.01 -12.20
C GLY A 193 4.11 4.42 -11.92
N LYS A 194 5.42 4.57 -11.69
CA LYS A 194 6.07 5.87 -11.44
C LYS A 194 5.86 6.83 -12.62
N GLU A 195 6.05 6.37 -13.85
CA GLU A 195 5.86 7.21 -15.03
C GLU A 195 4.40 7.64 -15.20
N ARG A 196 3.46 6.70 -15.01
CA ARG A 196 2.02 7.01 -15.12
C ARG A 196 1.58 7.98 -14.03
N LEU A 197 2.04 7.81 -12.79
CA LEU A 197 1.75 8.72 -11.68
C LEU A 197 2.29 10.12 -11.97
N ARG A 198 3.55 10.22 -12.44
CA ARG A 198 4.17 11.49 -12.85
C ARG A 198 3.35 12.22 -13.91
N ARG A 199 2.90 11.49 -14.95
CA ARG A 199 2.06 12.07 -16.02
C ARG A 199 0.72 12.56 -15.48
N THR A 200 0.03 11.78 -14.64
CA THR A 200 -1.27 12.16 -14.06
C THR A 200 -1.15 13.39 -13.16
N LEU A 201 -0.11 13.46 -12.32
CA LEU A 201 0.09 14.60 -11.43
C LEU A 201 0.45 15.88 -12.21
N ARG A 202 1.32 15.78 -13.23
CA ARG A 202 1.66 16.93 -14.08
C ARG A 202 0.44 17.52 -14.79
N ALA A 203 -0.43 16.67 -15.35
CA ALA A 203 -1.65 17.11 -16.01
C ALA A 203 -2.69 17.73 -15.06
N ARG A 204 -2.56 17.54 -13.75
CA ARG A 204 -3.45 18.14 -12.74
C ARG A 204 -2.88 19.41 -12.11
N VAL A 205 -1.56 19.56 -12.08
CA VAL A 205 -0.87 20.72 -11.46
C VAL A 205 -0.61 21.84 -12.48
N LEU A 206 -0.60 21.55 -13.78
CA LEU A 206 -0.55 22.55 -14.86
C LEU A 206 -1.82 22.43 -15.73
N PRO A 207 -2.87 23.23 -15.48
CA PRO A 207 -3.87 23.54 -16.50
C PRO A 207 -3.30 24.47 -17.58
#